data_AF-B4V0V0-F1
#
_entry.id   AF-B4V0V0-F1
#
_cell.length_a   1.000
_cell.length_b   1.000
_cell.length_c   1.000
_cell.angle_alpha   90.00
_cell.angle_beta   90.00
_cell.angle_gamma   90.00
#
_symmetry.space_group_name_H-M   'P 1'
#
loop_
_entity.id
_entity.type
_entity.pdbx_description
1 polymer ?
#
loop_
_entity_poly.entity_id
_entity_poly.type
_entity_poly.pdbx_seq_one_letter_code
_entity_poly.pdbx_strand_id
1 'polypeptide(L)'
;MPYDTSYAERIQYKQLQDAAYQAGLDAVTNLEAALALAGLSLPSLANDGPLGSRGFVRLGGCSVDLANQLAEVIAAGAHVLQEHRT
;
A
#
# COMPACT_ATOMS: atom_id res chain seq x y z
N MET A 1 -23.32 -17.45 22.19
CA MET A 1 -22.92 -16.42 23.16
C MET A 1 -22.49 -15.19 22.38
N PRO A 2 -23.28 -14.12 22.26
CA PRO A 2 -22.78 -12.88 21.68
C PRO A 2 -21.78 -12.29 22.67
N TYR A 3 -20.52 -12.12 22.24
CA TYR A 3 -19.53 -11.35 22.98
C TYR A 3 -20.05 -9.91 23.07
N ASP A 4 -20.59 -9.52 24.23
CA ASP A 4 -20.79 -8.12 24.58
C ASP A 4 -19.39 -7.49 24.77
N THR A 5 -18.77 -7.14 23.64
CA THR A 5 -17.55 -6.33 23.63
C THR A 5 -17.87 -5.03 24.36
N SER A 6 -17.13 -4.74 25.42
CA SER A 6 -17.32 -3.54 26.20
C SER A 6 -17.18 -2.31 25.30
N TYR A 7 -17.88 -1.23 25.64
CA TYR A 7 -17.82 0.02 24.87
C TYR A 7 -16.38 0.49 24.61
N ALA A 8 -15.48 0.30 25.58
CA ALA A 8 -14.06 0.63 25.47
C ALA A 8 -13.33 -0.20 24.40
N GLU A 9 -13.63 -1.50 24.29
CA GLU A 9 -13.04 -2.36 23.26
C GLU A 9 -13.52 -1.94 21.86
N ARG A 10 -14.80 -1.57 21.70
CA ARG A 10 -15.32 -1.08 20.41
C ARG A 10 -14.62 0.20 19.96
N ILE A 11 -14.34 1.12 20.88
CA ILE A 11 -13.61 2.36 20.59
C ILE A 11 -12.16 2.05 20.17
N GLN A 12 -11.46 1.17 20.89
CA GLN A 12 -10.10 0.77 20.52
C GLN A 12 -10.04 0.07 19.16
N TYR A 13 -10.94 -0.87 18.89
CA TYR A 13 -11.00 -1.55 17.59
C TYR A 13 -11.25 -0.57 16.44
N LYS A 14 -12.12 0.42 16.65
CA LYS A 14 -12.38 1.46 15.65
C LYS A 14 -11.14 2.34 15.41
N GLN A 15 -10.45 2.76 16.48
CA GLN A 15 -9.21 3.53 16.35
C GLN A 15 -8.12 2.76 15.59
N LEU A 16 -7.98 1.46 15.84
CA LEU A 16 -7.03 0.60 15.13
C LEU A 16 -7.42 0.44 13.66
N GLN A 17 -8.71 0.34 13.34
CA GLN A 17 -9.17 0.32 11.94
C GLN A 17 -8.94 1.65 11.23
N ASP A 18 -9.23 2.78 11.88
CA ASP A 18 -9.04 4.12 11.32
C ASP A 18 -7.54 4.37 11.05
N ALA A 19 -6.66 4.00 11.99
CA ALA A 19 -5.22 4.09 11.82
C ALA A 19 -4.70 3.20 10.67
N ALA A 20 -5.22 1.96 10.58
CA ALA A 20 -4.86 1.04 9.50
C ALA A 20 -5.37 1.51 8.13
N TYR A 21 -6.54 2.14 8.09
CA TYR A 21 -7.08 2.77 6.88
C TYR A 21 -6.21 3.95 6.45
N GLN A 22 -5.83 4.84 7.38
CA GLN A 22 -4.93 5.95 7.10
C GLN A 22 -3.57 5.46 6.59
N ALA A 23 -2.98 4.45 7.22
CA ALA A 23 -1.72 3.87 6.77
C ALA A 23 -1.82 3.31 5.33
N GLY A 24 -2.97 2.75 4.95
CA GLY A 24 -3.25 2.32 3.58
C GLY A 24 -3.31 3.50 2.60
N LEU A 25 -3.94 4.61 2.97
CA LEU A 25 -3.98 5.83 2.14
C LEU A 25 -2.58 6.44 1.97
N ASP A 26 -1.80 6.50 3.05
CA ASP A 26 -0.44 7.03 3.02
C ASP A 26 0.45 6.15 2.13
N ALA A 27 0.29 4.82 2.21
CA ALA A 27 1.02 3.88 1.36
C ALA A 27 0.65 4.01 -0.12
N VAL A 28 -0.64 4.19 -0.45
CA VAL A 28 -1.09 4.50 -1.83
C VAL A 28 -0.45 5.79 -2.32
N THR A 29 -0.54 6.85 -1.53
CA THR A 29 -0.02 8.17 -1.90
C THR A 29 1.49 8.13 -2.13
N ASN A 30 2.23 7.44 -1.26
CA ASN A 30 3.67 7.27 -1.40
C ASN A 30 4.03 6.47 -2.65
N LEU A 31 3.27 5.42 -2.95
CA LEU A 31 3.49 4.60 -4.14
C LEU A 31 3.15 5.38 -5.41
N GLU A 32 2.05 6.14 -5.44
CA GLU A 32 1.70 7.05 -6.55
C GLU A 32 2.82 8.07 -6.81
N ALA A 33 3.35 8.68 -5.76
CA ALA A 33 4.45 9.63 -5.88
C ALA A 33 5.72 8.96 -6.45
N ALA A 34 6.07 7.76 -5.98
CA ALA A 34 7.21 7.02 -6.49
C ALA A 34 7.05 6.60 -7.96
N LEU A 35 5.84 6.19 -8.36
CA LEU A 35 5.52 5.88 -9.75
C LEU A 35 5.64 7.12 -10.63
N ALA A 36 5.15 8.27 -10.15
CA ALA A 36 5.23 9.54 -10.87
C ALA A 36 6.67 9.98 -11.12
N LEU A 37 7.60 9.72 -10.19
CA LEU A 37 9.04 9.97 -10.41
C LEU A 37 9.61 9.14 -11.57
N ALA A 38 9.08 7.94 -11.79
CA ALA A 38 9.42 7.08 -12.92
C ALA A 38 8.59 7.36 -14.18
N GLY A 39 7.71 8.37 -14.16
CA GLY A 39 6.78 8.66 -15.27
C GLY A 39 5.68 7.61 -15.46
N LEU A 40 5.44 6.77 -14.45
CA LEU A 40 4.45 5.70 -14.48
C LEU A 40 3.18 6.11 -13.72
N SER A 41 2.05 5.52 -14.09
CA SER A 41 0.78 5.68 -13.39
C SER A 41 0.05 4.34 -13.34
N LEU A 42 -0.40 3.94 -12.15
CA LEU A 42 -1.23 2.75 -11.95
C LEU A 42 -2.67 3.19 -11.69
N PRO A 43 -3.55 3.20 -12.72
CA PRO A 43 -4.92 3.73 -12.58
C PRO A 43 -5.81 2.89 -11.65
N SER A 44 -5.42 1.65 -11.36
CA SER A 44 -6.15 0.75 -10.45
C SER A 44 -5.57 0.74 -9.03
N LEU A 45 -4.60 1.60 -8.74
CA LEU A 45 -3.99 1.71 -7.42
C LEU A 45 -4.99 2.30 -6.42
N ALA A 46 -5.27 1.56 -5.34
CA ALA A 46 -6.24 1.98 -4.34
C ALA A 46 -5.94 1.36 -2.97
N ASN A 47 -6.45 1.98 -1.91
CA ASN A 47 -6.46 1.38 -0.59
C ASN A 47 -7.56 0.31 -0.57
N ASP A 48 -7.21 -0.93 -0.25
CA ASP A 48 -8.20 -2.04 -0.15
C ASP A 48 -8.92 -2.05 1.21
N GLY A 49 -8.52 -1.14 2.09
CA GLY A 49 -9.07 -1.01 3.44
C GLY A 49 -8.37 -1.93 4.45
N PRO A 50 -8.66 -1.74 5.74
CA PRO A 50 -8.00 -2.49 6.79
C PRO A 50 -8.55 -3.91 6.91
N LEU A 51 -7.69 -4.92 6.76
CA LEU A 51 -8.00 -6.32 7.06
C LEU A 51 -7.29 -6.69 8.36
N GLY A 52 -8.07 -6.95 9.42
CA GLY A 52 -7.52 -7.31 10.74
C GLY A 52 -6.59 -6.24 11.33
N SER A 53 -6.95 -4.95 11.21
CA SER A 53 -6.17 -3.80 11.70
C SER A 53 -4.82 -3.59 10.99
N ARG A 54 -4.67 -4.09 9.76
CA ARG A 54 -3.52 -3.80 8.89
C ARG A 54 -4.00 -3.13 7.61
N GLY A 55 -3.32 -2.06 7.19
CA GLY A 55 -3.60 -1.41 5.92
C GLY A 55 -3.12 -2.25 4.74
N PHE A 56 -3.91 -2.32 3.68
CA PHE A 56 -3.57 -3.02 2.45
C PHE A 56 -3.73 -2.11 1.23
N VAL A 57 -2.81 -2.25 0.28
CA VAL A 57 -2.82 -1.51 -0.98
C VAL A 57 -3.10 -2.49 -2.11
N ARG A 58 -4.13 -2.19 -2.90
CA ARG A 58 -4.47 -2.91 -4.11
C ARG A 58 -3.79 -2.25 -5.30
N LEU A 59 -2.92 -2.99 -5.98
CA LEU A 59 -2.24 -2.52 -7.20
C LEU A 59 -3.13 -2.61 -8.45
N GLY A 60 -4.13 -3.51 -8.41
CA GLY A 60 -5.09 -3.72 -9.49
C GLY A 60 -4.46 -4.18 -10.81
N GLY A 61 -5.24 -4.13 -11.89
CA GLY A 61 -4.77 -4.53 -13.21
C GLY A 61 -3.92 -3.44 -13.86
N CYS A 62 -2.77 -3.83 -14.42
CA CYS A 62 -1.92 -2.98 -15.24
C CYS A 62 -1.77 -3.56 -16.66
N SER A 63 -1.53 -2.70 -17.65
CA SER A 63 -1.17 -3.14 -18.99
C SER A 63 0.17 -3.87 -18.98
N VAL A 64 0.39 -4.76 -19.96
CA VAL A 64 1.68 -5.47 -20.12
C VAL A 64 2.86 -4.50 -20.23
N ASP A 65 2.71 -3.41 -20.98
CA ASP A 65 3.77 -2.40 -21.13
C ASP A 65 4.14 -1.75 -19.79
N LEU A 66 3.14 -1.28 -19.05
CA LEU A 66 3.32 -0.73 -17.70
C LEU A 66 3.95 -1.75 -16.74
N ALA A 67 3.54 -3.03 -16.79
CA ALA A 67 4.11 -4.07 -15.95
C ALA A 67 5.62 -4.29 -16.24
N ASN A 68 6.00 -4.30 -17.51
CA ASN A 68 7.40 -4.42 -17.91
C ASN A 68 8.23 -3.20 -17.50
N GLN A 69 7.72 -1.98 -17.73
CA GLN A 69 8.37 -0.74 -17.29
C GLN A 69 8.55 -0.71 -15.77
N LEU A 70 7.53 -1.13 -15.02
CA LEU A 70 7.60 -1.21 -13.56
C LEU A 70 8.66 -2.22 -13.09
N ALA A 71 8.75 -3.38 -13.77
CA ALA A 71 9.78 -4.37 -13.48
C ALA A 71 11.19 -3.82 -13.75
N GLU A 72 11.40 -3.09 -14.84
CA GLU A 72 12.68 -2.44 -15.15
C GLU A 72 13.09 -1.42 -14.08
N VAL A 73 12.16 -0.55 -13.66
CA VAL A 73 12.42 0.46 -12.62
C VAL A 73 12.76 -0.21 -11.29
N ILE A 74 12.01 -1.25 -10.90
CA ILE A 74 12.29 -2.01 -9.67
C ILE A 74 13.64 -2.70 -9.74
N ALA A 75 13.98 -3.34 -10.87
CA ALA A 75 15.26 -4.01 -11.06
C ALA A 75 16.43 -3.02 -11.02
N ALA A 76 16.30 -1.85 -11.66
CA ALA A 76 17.29 -0.79 -11.62
C ALA A 76 17.51 -0.26 -10.20
N GLY A 77 16.42 0.02 -9.46
CA GLY A 77 16.51 0.45 -8.07
C GLY A 77 17.14 -0.61 -7.16
N ALA A 78 16.79 -1.89 -7.35
CA ALA A 78 17.37 -3.00 -6.60
C ALA A 78 18.87 -3.15 -6.86
N HIS A 79 19.32 -2.95 -8.11
CA HIS A 79 20.74 -3.01 -8.45
C HIS A 79 21.54 -1.91 -7.74
N VAL A 80 21.06 -0.66 -7.82
CA VAL A 80 21.67 0.49 -7.13
C VAL A 80 21.72 0.26 -5.61
N LEU A 81 20.66 -0.27 -5.01
CA LEU A 81 20.63 -0.60 -3.58
C LEU A 81 21.63 -1.71 -3.19
N GLN A 82 21.92 -2.65 -4.08
CA GLN A 82 22.95 -3.67 -3.86
C GLN A 82 24.35 -3.07 -3.94
N GLU A 83 24.61 -2.20 -4.93
CA GLU A 83 25.90 -1.52 -5.10
C GLU A 83 26.23 -0.59 -3.91
N HIS A 84 25.24 0.05 -3.31
CA HIS A 84 25.43 0.89 -2.11
C HIS A 84 25.59 0.10 -0.80
N ARG A 85 25.32 -1.21 -0.82
CA ARG A 85 25.45 -2.08 0.37
C ARG A 85 26.82 -2.76 0.45
N THR A 86 27.57 -2.78 -0.63
CA THR A 86 28.97 -3.25 -0.73
C THR A 86 29.96 -2.13 -0.46
#